data_AF-A0A5S4F3F0-F1
#
_entry.id   AF-A0A5S4F3F0-F1
#
_cell.length_a   1.000
_cell.length_b   1.000
_cell.length_c   1.000
_cell.angle_alpha   90.00
_cell.angle_beta   90.00
_cell.angle_gamma   90.00
#
_symmetry.space_group_name_H-M   'P 1'
#
loop_
_entity.id
_entity.type
_entity.pdbx_description
1 polymer ?
#
loop_
_entity_poly.entity_id
_entity_poly.type
_entity_poly.pdbx_seq_one_letter_code
_entity_poly.pdbx_strand_id
1 'polypeptide(L)'
;MRKLIVFLIVLVILLVAVDRVAAAGVERDLANRIAAAADLSGTPTVTIEGIPFLTQAVSGRYPEVRFNLGTFSYGGVPVQNLRGAAYDVTAPLADVLQNRPTVRADRVTIAGTLTRATIDKYAPQGVKIGGNGQRLTASGEVMMGVKKVQFNAEMRVEVTDGGIKLQAEKIDGLPAQIAQFVSYTIPFKGDLPFDVKVTGVKSVAEGLEISAEASDVPIRG
;
A
#
# COMPACT_ATOMS: atom_id res chain seq x y z
N MET A 1 23.72 22.91 -43.20
CA MET A 1 22.40 22.35 -42.80
C MET A 1 22.49 20.91 -42.31
N ARG A 2 22.89 19.91 -43.13
CA ARG A 2 22.94 18.49 -42.71
C ARG A 2 23.78 18.21 -41.44
N LYS A 3 24.99 18.76 -41.34
CA LYS A 3 25.86 18.60 -40.16
C LYS A 3 25.27 19.18 -38.87
N LEU A 4 24.56 20.30 -38.98
CA LEU A 4 23.90 20.96 -37.85
C LEU A 4 22.70 20.14 -37.36
N ILE A 5 21.90 19.59 -38.29
CA ILE A 5 20.79 18.70 -37.95
C ILE A 5 21.29 17.43 -37.25
N VAL A 6 22.34 16.80 -37.78
CA VAL A 6 22.95 15.62 -37.16
C VAL A 6 23.48 15.94 -35.76
N PHE A 7 24.16 17.08 -35.59
CA PHE A 7 24.63 17.52 -34.28
C PHE A 7 23.48 17.72 -33.29
N LEU A 8 22.39 18.37 -33.70
CA LEU A 8 21.22 18.56 -32.85
C LEU A 8 20.56 17.24 -32.46
N ILE A 9 20.46 16.29 -33.38
CA ILE A 9 19.93 14.96 -33.08
C ILE A 9 20.80 14.24 -32.05
N VAL A 10 22.12 14.24 -32.24
CA VAL A 10 23.07 13.64 -31.28
C VAL A 10 22.95 14.31 -29.91
N LEU A 11 22.85 15.64 -29.88
CA LEU A 11 22.69 16.38 -28.63
C LEU A 11 21.40 16.02 -27.91
N VAL A 12 20.27 15.91 -28.62
CA VAL A 12 18.99 15.48 -28.04
C VAL A 12 19.10 14.06 -27.47
N ILE A 13 19.73 13.13 -28.20
CA ILE A 13 19.96 11.75 -27.72
C ILE A 13 20.79 11.76 -26.44
N LEU A 14 21.87 12.56 -26.38
CA LEU A 14 22.70 12.68 -25.19
C LEU A 14 21.93 13.24 -23.99
N LEU A 15 21.11 14.28 -24.19
CA LEU A 15 20.28 14.85 -23.13
C LEU A 15 19.28 13.82 -22.58
N VAL A 16 18.63 13.05 -23.46
CA VAL A 16 17.73 11.96 -23.04
C VAL A 16 18.49 10.89 -22.26
N ALA A 17 19.70 10.52 -22.68
CA ALA A 17 20.50 9.53 -21.97
C ALA A 17 20.89 10.00 -20.55
N VAL A 18 21.35 11.25 -20.41
CA VAL A 18 21.69 11.83 -19.10
C VAL A 18 20.48 11.88 -18.18
N ASP A 19 19.32 12.30 -18.70
CA ASP A 19 18.05 12.35 -17.97
C ASP A 19 17.68 11.00 -17.36
N ARG A 20 17.79 9.92 -18.14
CA ARG A 20 17.46 8.56 -17.69
C ARG A 20 18.46 7.97 -16.71
N VAL A 21 19.74 8.24 -16.89
CA VAL A 21 20.77 7.79 -15.94
C VAL A 21 20.59 8.49 -14.59
N ALA A 22 20.26 9.79 -14.59
CA ALA A 22 19.99 10.54 -13.38
C ALA A 22 18.76 9.98 -12.64
N ALA A 23 17.66 9.74 -13.34
CA ALA A 23 16.44 9.17 -12.76
C ALA A 23 16.73 7.80 -12.09
N ALA A 24 17.37 6.89 -12.82
CA ALA A 24 17.71 5.56 -12.31
C ALA A 24 18.65 5.60 -11.10
N GLY A 25 19.54 6.60 -11.02
CA GLY A 25 20.39 6.81 -9.85
C GLY A 25 19.59 7.17 -8.60
N VAL A 26 18.65 8.11 -8.74
CA VAL A 26 17.80 8.58 -7.62
C VAL A 26 16.81 7.51 -7.18
N GLU A 27 16.19 6.79 -8.11
CA GLU A 27 15.30 5.66 -7.82
C GLU A 27 16.00 4.59 -6.97
N ARG A 28 17.25 4.25 -7.31
CA ARG A 28 18.06 3.29 -6.53
C ARG A 28 18.42 3.83 -5.16
N ASP A 29 18.79 5.11 -5.04
CA ASP A 29 19.09 5.72 -3.74
C ASP A 29 17.87 5.71 -2.82
N LEU A 30 16.68 6.06 -3.34
CA LEU A 30 15.42 5.99 -2.61
C LEU A 30 15.10 4.57 -2.16
N ALA A 31 15.22 3.59 -3.06
CA ALA A 31 15.02 2.18 -2.72
C ALA A 31 15.97 1.73 -1.58
N ASN A 32 17.25 2.08 -1.65
CA ASN A 32 18.23 1.73 -0.62
C ASN A 32 17.93 2.38 0.73
N ARG A 33 17.51 3.65 0.74
CA ARG A 33 17.11 4.34 1.97
C ARG A 33 15.89 3.70 2.60
N ILE A 34 14.89 3.35 1.80
CA ILE A 34 13.69 2.64 2.29
C ILE A 34 14.08 1.27 2.86
N ALA A 35 14.96 0.53 2.18
CA ALA A 35 15.47 -0.75 2.67
C ALA A 35 16.22 -0.62 4.01
N ALA A 36 16.93 0.48 4.21
CA ALA A 36 17.68 0.74 5.45
C ALA A 36 16.79 1.22 6.61
N ALA A 37 15.69 1.92 6.31
CA ALA A 37 14.80 2.52 7.31
C ALA A 37 13.66 1.60 7.76
N ALA A 38 13.28 0.61 6.94
CA ALA A 38 12.13 -0.25 7.18
C ALA A 38 12.54 -1.73 7.36
N ASP A 39 11.82 -2.44 8.24
CA ASP A 39 11.94 -3.89 8.41
C ASP A 39 11.21 -4.60 7.25
N LEU A 40 11.93 -4.74 6.13
CA LEU A 40 11.43 -5.31 4.88
C LEU A 40 12.05 -6.68 4.62
N SER A 41 11.20 -7.62 4.20
CA SER A 41 11.63 -8.87 3.58
C SER A 41 11.53 -8.74 2.06
N GLY A 42 12.61 -8.28 1.42
CA GLY A 42 12.72 -8.08 -0.03
C GLY A 42 13.49 -6.82 -0.42
N THR A 43 13.80 -6.68 -1.71
CA THR A 43 14.42 -5.46 -2.25
C THR A 43 13.33 -4.50 -2.71
N PRO A 44 13.17 -3.33 -2.06
CA PRO A 44 12.19 -2.36 -2.51
C PRO A 44 12.58 -1.79 -3.88
N THR A 45 11.59 -1.36 -4.64
CA THR A 45 11.77 -0.60 -5.88
C THR A 45 11.01 0.70 -5.81
N VAL A 46 11.58 1.73 -6.44
CA VAL A 46 10.98 3.05 -6.58
C VAL A 46 11.10 3.43 -8.05
N THR A 47 10.06 4.07 -8.58
CA THR A 47 10.04 4.56 -9.96
C THR A 47 9.47 5.97 -9.96
N ILE A 48 10.23 6.91 -10.51
CA ILE A 48 9.81 8.30 -10.68
C ILE A 48 9.22 8.42 -12.07
N GLU A 49 7.92 8.69 -12.14
CA GLU A 49 7.21 8.83 -13.40
C GLU A 49 7.38 10.25 -13.97
N GLY A 50 7.13 10.38 -15.27
CA GLY A 50 7.24 11.66 -15.98
C GLY A 50 8.58 11.87 -16.68
N ILE A 51 8.57 12.72 -17.70
CA ILE A 51 9.70 12.93 -18.61
C ILE A 51 9.70 14.40 -19.05
N PRO A 52 10.85 15.11 -19.03
CA PRO A 52 12.16 14.69 -18.52
C PRO A 52 12.25 14.72 -16.98
N PHE A 53 13.02 13.82 -16.38
CA PHE A 53 13.30 13.79 -14.94
C PHE A 53 14.01 15.06 -14.46
N LEU A 54 15.00 15.56 -15.19
CA LEU A 54 15.80 16.73 -14.79
C LEU A 54 14.95 17.99 -14.65
N THR A 55 13.92 18.15 -15.49
CA THR A 55 12.96 19.26 -15.37
C THR A 55 12.17 19.18 -14.08
N GLN A 56 11.76 17.97 -13.68
CA GLN A 56 11.06 17.71 -12.42
C GLN A 56 11.97 17.93 -11.20
N ALA A 57 13.22 17.49 -11.29
CA ALA A 57 14.20 17.71 -10.24
C ALA A 57 14.47 19.21 -10.00
N VAL A 58 14.56 20.00 -11.07
CA VAL A 58 14.73 21.46 -10.95
C VAL A 58 13.47 22.13 -10.40
N SER A 59 12.28 21.70 -10.82
CA SER A 59 11.02 22.26 -10.29
C SER A 59 10.73 21.82 -8.85
N GLY A 60 11.36 20.73 -8.40
CA GLY A 60 11.06 20.07 -7.13
C GLY A 60 9.66 19.46 -7.08
N ARG A 61 9.05 19.19 -8.24
CA ARG A 61 7.69 18.63 -8.36
C ARG A 61 7.72 17.37 -9.20
N TYR A 62 7.19 16.29 -8.62
CA TYR A 62 7.15 14.97 -9.21
C TYR A 62 5.68 14.53 -9.29
N PRO A 63 5.08 14.41 -10.49
CA PRO A 63 3.66 14.10 -10.64
C PRO A 63 3.27 12.76 -10.04
N GLU A 64 4.14 11.75 -10.15
CA GLU A 64 3.90 10.42 -9.62
C GLU A 64 5.21 9.71 -9.27
N VAL A 65 5.26 9.13 -8.08
CA VAL A 65 6.35 8.27 -7.61
C VAL A 65 5.76 6.94 -7.17
N ARG A 66 6.01 5.87 -7.94
CA ARG A 66 5.57 4.52 -7.61
C ARG A 66 6.58 3.83 -6.73
N PHE A 67 6.11 2.96 -5.85
CA PHE A 67 6.97 2.13 -5.02
C PHE A 67 6.40 0.72 -4.84
N ASN A 68 7.30 -0.24 -4.65
CA ASN A 68 6.98 -1.60 -4.24
C ASN A 68 7.96 -2.01 -3.15
N LEU A 69 7.44 -2.32 -1.97
CA LEU A 69 8.22 -2.62 -0.78
C LEU A 69 8.31 -4.13 -0.51
N GLY A 70 7.61 -4.97 -1.28
CA GLY A 70 7.56 -6.41 -1.05
C GLY A 70 6.82 -6.73 0.25
N THR A 71 7.48 -7.39 1.20
CA THR A 71 6.86 -7.77 2.48
C THR A 71 7.31 -6.84 3.59
N PHE A 72 6.35 -6.26 4.30
CA PHE A 72 6.55 -5.31 5.39
C PHE A 72 5.83 -5.77 6.65
N SER A 73 6.45 -5.61 7.82
CA SER A 73 5.83 -5.91 9.11
C SER A 73 5.33 -4.61 9.76
N TYR A 74 4.02 -4.40 9.79
CA TYR A 74 3.43 -3.24 10.47
C TYR A 74 2.89 -3.64 11.84
N GLY A 75 3.47 -3.09 12.90
CA GLY A 75 3.01 -3.34 14.27
C GLY A 75 3.01 -4.83 14.67
N GLY A 76 3.86 -5.65 14.04
CA GLY A 76 3.94 -7.11 14.23
C GLY A 76 3.02 -7.94 13.33
N VAL A 77 2.31 -7.31 12.39
CA VAL A 77 1.46 -7.97 11.39
C VAL A 77 2.16 -7.94 10.03
N PRO A 78 2.50 -9.10 9.44
CA PRO A 78 3.12 -9.13 8.12
C PRO A 78 2.10 -8.82 7.02
N VAL A 79 2.44 -7.84 6.18
CA VAL A 79 1.71 -7.43 4.98
C VAL A 79 2.61 -7.70 3.77
N GLN A 80 2.14 -8.55 2.85
CA GLN A 80 2.87 -8.87 1.62
C GLN A 80 2.47 -7.95 0.48
N ASN A 81 3.29 -7.91 -0.57
CA ASN A 81 3.03 -7.16 -1.81
C ASN A 81 2.66 -5.68 -1.56
N LEU A 82 3.28 -5.05 -0.56
CA LEU A 82 3.01 -3.66 -0.22
C LEU A 82 3.54 -2.76 -1.33
N ARG A 83 2.64 -2.11 -2.05
CA ARG A 83 2.94 -1.27 -3.21
C ARG A 83 2.04 -0.06 -3.25
N GLY A 84 2.45 0.98 -3.94
CA GLY A 84 1.68 2.21 -3.98
C GLY A 84 2.23 3.25 -4.92
N ALA A 85 1.59 4.42 -4.89
CA ALA A 85 2.04 5.60 -5.61
C ALA A 85 1.77 6.85 -4.77
N ALA A 86 2.75 7.75 -4.74
CA ALA A 86 2.61 9.10 -4.24
C ALA A 86 2.41 10.05 -5.42
N TYR A 87 1.38 10.88 -5.35
CA TYR A 87 0.99 11.82 -6.40
C TYR A 87 1.28 13.26 -5.99
N ASP A 88 1.66 14.06 -6.98
CA ASP A 88 1.96 15.48 -6.83
C ASP A 88 2.95 15.73 -5.68
N VAL A 89 4.07 14.99 -5.72
CA VAL A 89 5.10 15.06 -4.70
C VAL A 89 5.90 16.34 -4.86
N THR A 90 5.99 17.11 -3.78
CA THR A 90 6.86 18.27 -3.66
C THR A 90 8.10 17.88 -2.86
N ALA A 91 9.27 18.03 -3.47
CA ALA A 91 10.58 17.83 -2.87
C ALA A 91 11.52 18.91 -3.44
N PRO A 92 11.62 20.09 -2.79
CA PRO A 92 12.44 21.18 -3.29
C PRO A 92 13.92 20.77 -3.37
N LEU A 93 14.54 20.97 -4.53
CA LEU A 93 15.95 20.59 -4.74
C LEU A 93 16.89 21.26 -3.74
N ALA A 94 16.62 22.52 -3.39
CA ALA A 94 17.41 23.27 -2.42
C ALA A 94 17.44 22.58 -1.04
N ASP A 95 16.31 22.01 -0.61
CA ASP A 95 16.16 21.33 0.68
C ASP A 95 16.90 19.98 0.67
N VAL A 96 16.80 19.25 -0.45
CA VAL A 96 17.50 17.99 -0.66
C VAL A 96 19.02 18.21 -0.64
N LEU A 97 19.52 19.23 -1.33
CA LEU A 97 20.95 19.58 -1.37
C LEU A 97 21.47 20.05 -0.01
N GLN A 98 20.63 20.67 0.81
CA GLN A 98 20.95 21.09 2.18
C GLN A 98 20.79 19.97 3.22
N ASN A 99 20.45 18.75 2.78
CA ASN A 99 20.18 17.59 3.64
C ASN A 99 19.10 17.88 4.70
N ARG A 100 18.08 18.66 4.32
CA ARG A 100 16.89 18.96 5.13
C ARG A 100 15.62 18.79 4.28
N PRO A 101 15.40 17.60 3.70
CA PRO A 101 14.38 17.43 2.68
C PRO A 101 12.98 17.63 3.27
N THR A 102 12.27 18.65 2.79
CA THR A 102 10.85 18.86 3.09
C THR A 102 10.02 18.16 2.02
N VAL A 103 9.82 16.85 2.16
CA VAL A 103 9.10 16.06 1.15
C VAL A 103 7.66 15.87 1.55
N ARG A 104 6.76 16.04 0.59
CA ARG A 104 5.32 15.95 0.83
C ARG A 104 4.60 15.48 -0.42
N ALA A 105 3.61 14.62 -0.26
CA ALA A 105 2.73 14.17 -1.33
C ALA A 105 1.30 14.64 -1.06
N ASP A 106 0.60 15.13 -2.08
CA ASP A 106 -0.79 15.56 -1.89
C ASP A 106 -1.72 14.34 -1.72
N ARG A 107 -1.38 13.23 -2.37
CA ARG A 107 -2.13 11.97 -2.25
C ARG A 107 -1.17 10.79 -2.30
N VAL A 108 -1.41 9.79 -1.45
CA VAL A 108 -0.69 8.52 -1.48
C VAL A 108 -1.71 7.40 -1.52
N THR A 109 -1.56 6.49 -2.49
CA THR A 109 -2.32 5.25 -2.55
C THR A 109 -1.42 4.08 -2.21
N ILE A 110 -1.95 3.12 -1.46
CA ILE A 110 -1.26 1.89 -1.10
C ILE A 110 -2.18 0.70 -1.29
N ALA A 111 -1.59 -0.44 -1.66
CA ALA A 111 -2.22 -1.74 -1.65
C ALA A 111 -1.27 -2.74 -0.98
N GLY A 112 -1.81 -3.61 -0.14
CA GLY A 112 -1.05 -4.67 0.52
C GLY A 112 -1.92 -5.88 0.79
N THR A 113 -1.30 -7.06 0.86
CA THR A 113 -1.97 -8.33 1.03
C THR A 113 -1.77 -8.86 2.45
N LEU A 114 -2.86 -8.99 3.20
CA LEU A 114 -2.90 -9.83 4.39
C LEU A 114 -3.00 -11.29 3.95
N THR A 115 -1.99 -12.08 4.28
CA THR A 115 -2.00 -13.50 3.92
C THR A 115 -3.05 -14.25 4.72
N ARG A 116 -3.57 -15.34 4.14
CA ARG A 116 -4.51 -16.22 4.83
C ARG A 116 -3.96 -16.75 6.15
N ALA A 117 -2.67 -17.08 6.21
CA ALA A 117 -2.00 -17.49 7.45
C ALA A 117 -2.05 -16.40 8.54
N THR A 118 -1.92 -15.13 8.15
CA THR A 118 -2.01 -13.98 9.07
C THR A 118 -3.44 -13.81 9.55
N ILE A 119 -4.41 -13.88 8.65
CA ILE A 119 -5.83 -13.74 8.98
C ILE A 119 -6.29 -14.87 9.92
N ASP A 120 -5.96 -16.11 9.58
CA ASP A 120 -6.33 -17.30 10.36
C ASP A 120 -5.71 -17.28 11.77
N LYS A 121 -4.51 -16.69 11.93
CA LYS A 121 -3.86 -16.52 13.24
C LYS A 121 -4.68 -15.67 14.22
N TYR A 122 -5.45 -14.72 13.71
CA TYR A 122 -6.27 -13.81 14.52
C TYR A 122 -7.76 -14.16 14.46
N ALA A 123 -8.15 -15.15 13.66
CA ALA A 123 -9.54 -15.59 13.58
C ALA A 123 -9.97 -16.30 14.88
N PRO A 124 -11.23 -16.11 15.33
CA PRO A 124 -11.77 -16.87 16.45
C PRO A 124 -11.75 -18.38 16.19
N GLN A 125 -11.69 -19.19 17.26
CA GLN A 125 -11.68 -20.65 17.11
C GLN A 125 -12.90 -21.15 16.34
N GLY A 126 -12.66 -22.04 15.36
CA GLY A 126 -13.71 -22.62 14.51
C GLY A 126 -14.15 -21.72 13.35
N VAL A 127 -13.59 -20.52 13.20
CA VAL A 127 -13.84 -19.61 12.07
C VAL A 127 -12.73 -19.75 11.04
N LYS A 128 -13.13 -19.93 9.78
CA LYS A 128 -12.27 -19.89 8.60
C LYS A 128 -12.62 -18.67 7.79
N ILE A 129 -11.60 -17.93 7.37
CA ILE A 129 -11.78 -16.78 6.51
C ILE A 129 -11.44 -17.16 5.07
N GLY A 130 -12.28 -16.73 4.15
CA GLY A 130 -12.11 -16.92 2.72
C GLY A 130 -12.62 -15.70 1.96
N GLY A 131 -12.82 -15.85 0.66
CA GLY A 131 -13.49 -14.83 -0.12
C GLY A 131 -13.95 -15.36 -1.46
N ASN A 132 -14.91 -14.66 -2.05
CA ASN A 132 -15.54 -15.05 -3.32
C ASN A 132 -15.02 -14.20 -4.50
N GLY A 133 -13.84 -13.58 -4.36
CA GLY A 133 -13.24 -12.67 -5.35
C GLY A 133 -13.72 -11.21 -5.28
N GLN A 134 -14.85 -10.94 -4.62
CA GLN A 134 -15.37 -9.57 -4.45
C GLN A 134 -15.49 -9.16 -2.98
N ARG A 135 -15.94 -10.08 -2.13
CA ARG A 135 -16.16 -9.86 -0.71
C ARG A 135 -15.40 -10.87 0.12
N LEU A 136 -15.11 -10.44 1.33
CA LEU A 136 -14.61 -11.29 2.38
C LEU A 136 -15.74 -12.17 2.90
N THR A 137 -15.47 -13.46 3.10
CA THR A 137 -16.41 -14.38 3.72
C THR A 137 -15.79 -15.03 4.95
N ALA A 138 -16.61 -15.25 5.97
CA ALA A 138 -16.25 -16.03 7.14
C ALA A 138 -17.20 -17.23 7.23
N SER A 139 -16.66 -18.42 7.44
CA SER A 139 -17.45 -19.62 7.68
C SER A 139 -16.98 -20.35 8.91
N GLY A 140 -17.87 -21.06 9.58
CA GLY A 140 -17.50 -21.81 10.76
C GLY A 140 -18.61 -22.70 11.27
N GLU A 141 -18.29 -23.53 12.25
CA GLU A 141 -19.25 -24.36 12.95
C GLU A 141 -19.50 -23.79 14.33
N VAL A 142 -20.75 -23.46 14.62
CA VAL A 142 -21.19 -23.08 15.97
C VAL A 142 -22.12 -24.14 16.53
N MET A 143 -21.95 -24.45 17.82
CA MET A 143 -22.83 -25.36 18.55
C MET A 143 -24.07 -24.58 18.98
N MET A 144 -25.23 -24.91 18.42
CA MET A 144 -26.53 -24.45 18.92
C MET A 144 -27.19 -25.61 19.68
N GLY A 145 -26.97 -25.62 21.01
CA GLY A 145 -27.34 -26.74 21.86
C GLY A 145 -26.51 -27.99 21.52
N VAL A 146 -27.17 -29.06 21.10
CA VAL A 146 -26.54 -30.33 20.69
C VAL A 146 -26.30 -30.47 19.18
N LYS A 147 -26.73 -29.48 18.38
CA LYS A 147 -26.57 -29.51 16.91
C LYS A 147 -25.44 -28.58 16.48
N LYS A 148 -24.57 -29.09 15.60
CA LYS A 148 -23.60 -28.28 14.87
C LYS A 148 -24.31 -27.57 13.72
N VAL A 149 -24.21 -26.25 13.69
CA VAL A 149 -24.74 -25.43 12.60
C VAL A 149 -23.58 -24.72 11.92
N GLN A 150 -23.50 -24.87 10.61
CA GLN A 150 -22.55 -24.10 9.80
C GLN A 150 -23.14 -22.72 9.56
N PHE A 151 -22.33 -21.69 9.76
CA PHE A 151 -22.65 -20.34 9.35
C PHE A 151 -21.76 -19.94 8.18
N ASN A 152 -22.31 -19.13 7.29
CA ASN A 152 -21.54 -18.33 6.35
C ASN A 152 -21.89 -16.87 6.58
N ALA A 153 -20.89 -16.02 6.54
CA ALA A 153 -21.02 -14.60 6.74
C ALA A 153 -20.31 -13.83 5.64
N GLU A 154 -20.96 -12.77 5.15
CA GLU A 154 -20.30 -11.74 4.36
C GLU A 154 -19.73 -10.70 5.31
N MET A 155 -18.46 -10.36 5.12
CA MET A 155 -17.71 -9.49 6.01
C MET A 155 -17.32 -8.20 5.27
N ARG A 156 -17.40 -7.08 5.98
CA ARG A 156 -16.79 -5.80 5.62
C ARG A 156 -15.48 -5.65 6.37
N VAL A 157 -14.50 -5.04 5.72
CA VAL A 157 -13.24 -4.63 6.36
C VAL A 157 -13.28 -3.12 6.58
N GLU A 158 -13.00 -2.72 7.81
CA GLU A 158 -12.84 -1.34 8.23
C GLU A 158 -11.44 -1.18 8.84
N VAL A 159 -10.74 -0.10 8.50
CA VAL A 159 -9.48 0.24 9.16
C VAL A 159 -9.78 1.27 10.24
N THR A 160 -9.23 1.02 11.43
CA THR A 160 -9.43 1.83 12.63
C THR A 160 -8.06 2.09 13.27
N ASP A 161 -7.96 3.08 14.17
CA ASP A 161 -6.69 3.44 14.82
C ASP A 161 -6.02 2.27 15.57
N GLY A 162 -6.80 1.28 16.02
CA GLY A 162 -6.30 0.12 16.76
C GLY A 162 -6.17 -1.19 15.97
N GLY A 163 -6.45 -1.19 14.66
CA GLY A 163 -6.43 -2.43 13.88
C GLY A 163 -7.27 -2.43 12.63
N ILE A 164 -7.25 -3.59 11.97
CA ILE A 164 -8.15 -3.91 10.87
C ILE A 164 -9.34 -4.64 11.48
N LYS A 165 -10.51 -4.00 11.48
CA LYS A 165 -11.75 -4.54 11.99
C LYS A 165 -12.51 -5.26 10.88
N LEU A 166 -12.84 -6.52 11.11
CA LEU A 166 -13.64 -7.33 10.21
C LEU A 166 -15.01 -7.47 10.85
N GLN A 167 -16.02 -6.88 10.23
CA GLN A 167 -17.39 -6.84 10.74
C GLN A 167 -18.34 -7.60 9.80
N ALA A 168 -19.19 -8.46 10.35
CA ALA A 168 -20.17 -9.16 9.52
C ALA A 168 -21.26 -8.19 9.04
N GLU A 169 -21.51 -8.16 7.74
CA GLU A 169 -22.64 -7.45 7.13
C GLU A 169 -23.90 -8.33 7.14
N LYS A 170 -23.70 -9.63 6.88
CA LYS A 170 -24.77 -10.62 6.74
C LYS A 170 -24.26 -11.97 7.23
N ILE A 171 -25.10 -12.69 7.96
CA ILE A 171 -24.84 -14.07 8.37
C ILE A 171 -26.06 -14.90 7.98
N ASP A 172 -25.84 -16.01 7.29
CA ASP A 172 -26.92 -16.90 6.87
C ASP A 172 -27.72 -17.40 8.08
N GLY A 173 -29.05 -17.25 8.03
CA GLY A 173 -29.97 -17.65 9.10
C GLY A 173 -30.12 -16.64 10.25
N LEU A 174 -29.45 -15.48 10.20
CA LEU A 174 -29.54 -14.42 11.21
C LEU A 174 -30.02 -13.10 10.59
N PRO A 175 -30.86 -12.30 11.31
CA PRO A 175 -31.16 -10.93 10.92
C PRO A 175 -29.90 -10.05 10.84
N ALA A 176 -29.86 -9.13 9.87
CA ALA A 176 -28.71 -8.24 9.66
C ALA A 176 -28.36 -7.38 10.89
N GLN A 177 -29.37 -7.02 11.71
CA GLN A 177 -29.16 -6.26 12.95
C GLN A 177 -28.35 -7.03 14.00
N ILE A 178 -28.30 -8.37 13.90
CA ILE A 178 -27.51 -9.21 14.80
C ILE A 178 -26.11 -9.43 14.20
N ALA A 179 -26.03 -9.59 12.88
CA ALA A 179 -24.75 -9.75 12.16
C ALA A 179 -23.77 -8.62 12.47
N GLN A 180 -24.23 -7.36 12.49
CA GLN A 180 -23.39 -6.19 12.76
C GLN A 180 -22.66 -6.21 14.12
N PHE A 181 -23.12 -6.99 15.11
CA PHE A 181 -22.44 -7.11 16.40
C PHE A 181 -21.29 -8.13 16.37
N VAL A 182 -21.22 -8.97 15.35
CA VAL A 182 -20.14 -9.94 15.16
C VAL A 182 -19.00 -9.24 14.44
N SER A 183 -17.95 -8.95 15.19
CA SER A 183 -16.72 -8.44 14.64
C SER A 183 -15.51 -8.99 15.38
N TYR A 184 -14.38 -9.04 14.68
CA TYR A 184 -13.08 -9.24 15.32
C TYR A 184 -12.08 -8.27 14.70
N THR A 185 -11.06 -7.95 15.48
CA THR A 185 -10.03 -6.98 15.06
C THR A 185 -8.71 -7.72 14.95
N ILE A 186 -7.99 -7.50 13.85
CA ILE A 186 -6.59 -7.83 13.72
C ILE A 186 -5.82 -6.62 14.25
N PRO A 187 -5.28 -6.70 15.49
CA PRO A 187 -4.59 -5.56 16.07
C PRO A 187 -3.24 -5.38 15.40
N PHE A 188 -2.87 -4.12 15.14
CA PHE A 188 -1.49 -3.74 14.89
C PHE A 188 -1.03 -2.82 16.03
N LYS A 189 0.26 -2.84 16.36
CA LYS A 189 0.83 -1.92 17.33
C LYS A 189 1.06 -0.54 16.70
N GLY A 190 0.53 0.50 17.32
CA GLY A 190 0.70 1.91 16.91
C GLY A 190 -0.54 2.47 16.22
N ASP A 191 -0.64 3.79 16.15
CA ASP A 191 -1.73 4.48 15.43
C ASP A 191 -1.41 4.56 13.94
N LEU A 192 -2.44 4.52 13.10
CA LEU A 192 -2.27 4.78 11.68
C LEU A 192 -1.98 6.26 11.45
N PRO A 193 -0.86 6.59 10.79
CA PRO A 193 -0.57 7.98 10.47
C PRO A 193 -1.42 8.43 9.27
N PHE A 194 -1.72 9.73 9.21
CA PHE A 194 -2.23 10.44 8.01
C PHE A 194 -3.68 10.15 7.55
N ASP A 195 -4.64 10.02 8.47
CA ASP A 195 -6.09 9.88 8.16
C ASP A 195 -6.39 8.89 7.01
N VAL A 196 -5.69 7.74 7.03
CA VAL A 196 -5.75 6.73 5.97
C VAL A 196 -7.17 6.17 5.85
N LYS A 197 -7.70 6.14 4.63
CA LYS A 197 -9.02 5.64 4.30
C LYS A 197 -8.91 4.38 3.43
N VAL A 198 -9.63 3.33 3.81
CA VAL A 198 -9.77 2.13 2.96
C VAL A 198 -10.59 2.50 1.73
N THR A 199 -10.03 2.21 0.56
CA THR A 199 -10.69 2.45 -0.73
C THR A 199 -11.15 1.17 -1.39
N GLY A 200 -10.60 0.01 -0.99
CA GLY A 200 -11.01 -1.28 -1.56
C GLY A 200 -10.49 -2.47 -0.79
N VAL A 201 -11.20 -3.58 -0.92
CA VAL A 201 -10.83 -4.88 -0.35
C VAL A 201 -11.14 -5.93 -1.40
N LYS A 202 -10.18 -6.80 -1.70
CA LYS A 202 -10.33 -7.87 -2.69
C LYS A 202 -9.78 -9.17 -2.15
N SER A 203 -10.53 -10.25 -2.37
CA SER A 203 -10.01 -11.58 -2.11
C SER A 203 -9.08 -11.99 -3.25
N VAL A 204 -7.85 -12.36 -2.90
CA VAL A 204 -6.83 -12.88 -3.81
C VAL A 204 -6.43 -14.29 -3.38
N ALA A 205 -5.64 -15.01 -4.20
CA ALA A 205 -5.29 -16.40 -3.91
C ALA A 205 -4.50 -16.54 -2.58
N GLU A 206 -3.66 -15.54 -2.30
CA GLU A 206 -2.76 -15.49 -1.14
C GLU A 206 -3.48 -15.05 0.15
N GLY A 207 -4.65 -14.42 0.04
CA GLY A 207 -5.39 -13.85 1.17
C GLY A 207 -6.25 -12.66 0.75
N LEU A 208 -6.07 -11.52 1.40
CA LEU A 208 -6.86 -10.30 1.19
C LEU A 208 -5.98 -9.13 0.81
N GLU A 209 -6.18 -8.61 -0.39
CA GLU A 209 -5.61 -7.33 -0.78
C GLU A 209 -6.50 -6.20 -0.25
N ILE A 210 -5.89 -5.29 0.52
CA ILE A 210 -6.52 -4.08 1.03
C ILE A 210 -5.88 -2.91 0.33
N SER A 211 -6.70 -2.03 -0.25
CA SER A 211 -6.28 -0.76 -0.83
C SER A 211 -6.71 0.38 0.08
N ALA A 212 -5.81 1.32 0.29
CA ALA A 212 -6.06 2.50 1.10
C ALA A 212 -5.42 3.75 0.48
N GLU A 213 -5.87 4.90 0.97
CA GLU A 213 -5.44 6.20 0.50
C GLU A 213 -5.29 7.17 1.65
N ALA A 214 -4.26 8.00 1.59
CA ALA A 214 -4.09 9.15 2.46
C ALA A 214 -3.91 10.41 1.63
N SER A 215 -4.32 11.55 2.19
CA SER A 215 -4.07 12.87 1.61
C SER A 215 -3.07 13.61 2.49
N ASP A 216 -2.41 14.62 1.93
CA ASP A 216 -1.60 15.55 2.73
C ASP A 216 -0.42 14.87 3.46
N VAL A 217 0.28 13.95 2.79
CA VAL A 217 1.24 13.05 3.45
C VAL A 217 2.65 13.65 3.49
N PRO A 218 3.18 14.04 4.67
CA PRO A 218 4.60 14.36 4.79
C PRO A 218 5.44 13.09 4.68
N ILE A 219 6.43 13.11 3.78
CA ILE A 219 7.36 12.00 3.60
C ILE A 219 8.64 12.36 4.36
N ARG A 220 8.92 11.60 5.42
CA ARG A 220 10.16 11.76 6.20
C ARG A 220 11.21 10.80 5.63
N GLY A 221 12.36 11.35 5.29
CA GLY A 221 13.55 10.59 4.88
C GLY A 221 14.44 10.20 6.05
#